data_AF-A0A528LBR9-F1
#
_entry.id   AF-A0A528LBR9-F1
#
_cell.length_a   1.000
_cell.length_b   1.000
_cell.length_c   1.000
_cell.angle_alpha   90.00
_cell.angle_beta   90.00
_cell.angle_gamma   90.00
#
_symmetry.space_group_name_H-M   'P 1'
#
loop_
_entity.id
_entity.type
_entity.pdbx_description
1 polymer ?
#
loop_
_entity_poly.entity_id
_entity_poly.type
_entity_poly.pdbx_seq_one_letter_code
_entity_poly.pdbx_strand_id
1 'polypeptide(L)'
;MAEEKIEQKIARVVGDAPREKIVPLEFPLEFDGRMWTEVKVRRVTGKEVEDYMEALGRGERPMPPMFECPREVYDAMDDDDRFAIDEAVVPFLPRRLKAAAEQNPPAAGLTSGS
;
A
#
# COMPACT_ATOMS: atom_id res chain seq x y z
N MET A 1 -21.64 25.07 27.16
CA MET A 1 -21.80 24.24 25.95
C MET A 1 -20.92 23.03 26.16
N ALA A 2 -21.48 21.89 26.55
CA ALA A 2 -20.69 20.67 26.78
C ALA A 2 -20.53 19.97 25.42
N GLU A 3 -19.29 19.80 24.95
CA GLU A 3 -18.99 18.94 23.81
C GLU A 3 -19.27 17.49 24.20
N GLU A 4 -20.36 16.93 23.67
CA GLU A 4 -20.59 15.49 23.70
C GLU A 4 -19.51 14.82 22.85
N LYS A 5 -18.53 14.22 23.53
CA LYS A 5 -17.48 13.44 22.90
C LYS A 5 -18.12 12.16 22.36
N ILE A 6 -18.53 12.19 21.09
CA ILE A 6 -19.09 11.02 20.40
C ILE A 6 -18.00 9.94 20.39
N GLU A 7 -18.12 8.96 21.29
CA GLU A 7 -17.24 7.81 21.33
C GLU A 7 -17.54 6.96 20.08
N GLN A 8 -16.73 7.15 19.04
CA GLN A 8 -16.88 6.42 17.79
C GLN A 8 -16.68 4.93 18.09
N LYS A 9 -17.73 4.13 17.86
CA LYS A 9 -17.65 2.67 17.93
C LYS A 9 -16.82 2.17 16.74
N ILE A 10 -15.52 1.99 16.95
CA ILE A 10 -14.59 1.51 15.91
C ILE A 10 -14.65 -0.01 15.84
N ALA A 11 -15.03 -0.55 14.68
CA ALA A 11 -14.94 -1.98 14.41
C ALA A 11 -13.47 -2.37 14.22
N ARG A 12 -13.02 -3.42 14.93
CA ARG A 12 -11.68 -3.99 14.78
C ARG A 12 -11.75 -5.38 14.18
N VAL A 13 -10.79 -5.71 13.32
CA VAL A 13 -10.66 -7.09 12.83
C VAL A 13 -10.14 -7.96 13.97
N VAL A 14 -10.84 -9.06 14.23
CA VAL A 14 -10.41 -10.11 15.17
C VAL A 14 -10.06 -11.33 14.32
N GLY A 15 -8.77 -11.67 14.26
CA GLY A 15 -8.29 -12.85 13.54
C GLY A 15 -6.77 -12.91 13.48
N ASP A 16 -6.23 -14.13 13.43
CA ASP A 16 -4.79 -14.43 13.55
C ASP A 16 -4.05 -14.45 12.19
N ALA A 17 -4.75 -14.13 11.10
CA ALA A 17 -4.13 -14.11 9.78
C ALA A 17 -3.07 -13.01 9.70
N PRO A 18 -1.91 -13.24 9.06
CA PRO A 18 -0.91 -12.20 8.86
C PRO A 18 -1.52 -11.04 8.06
N ARG A 19 -1.39 -9.83 8.60
CA ARG A 19 -1.94 -8.59 8.01
C ARG A 19 -0.85 -7.61 7.59
N GLU A 20 0.41 -7.97 7.76
CA GLU A 20 1.55 -7.15 7.42
C GLU A 20 2.74 -8.01 7.03
N LYS A 21 3.63 -7.44 6.23
CA LYS A 21 4.90 -8.01 5.81
C LYS A 21 5.92 -6.88 5.72
N ILE A 22 7.13 -7.15 6.15
CA ILE A 22 8.28 -6.26 5.97
C ILE A 22 9.03 -6.72 4.72
N VAL A 23 9.34 -5.79 3.83
CA VAL A 23 10.11 -6.01 2.61
C VAL A 23 11.43 -5.26 2.79
N PRO A 24 12.58 -5.96 2.91
CA PRO A 24 13.88 -5.30 2.94
C PRO A 24 14.16 -4.68 1.57
N LEU A 25 14.75 -3.48 1.58
CA LEU A 25 15.23 -2.80 0.38
C LEU A 25 16.65 -3.28 0.08
N GLU A 26 16.92 -3.61 -1.18
CA GLU A 26 18.26 -3.91 -1.65
C GLU A 26 19.12 -2.65 -1.69
N PHE A 27 18.50 -1.51 -2.01
CA PHE A 27 19.15 -0.21 -2.04
C PHE A 27 18.59 0.71 -0.95
N PRO A 28 19.26 0.84 0.21
CA PRO A 28 18.83 1.73 1.26
C PRO A 28 18.74 3.20 0.80
N LEU A 29 17.69 3.88 1.22
CA LEU A 29 17.43 5.28 0.87
C LEU A 29 17.52 6.17 2.11
N GLU A 30 17.95 7.41 1.96
CA GLU A 30 17.86 8.41 3.02
C GLU A 30 16.78 9.45 2.67
N PHE A 31 15.84 9.66 3.58
CA PHE A 31 14.82 10.70 3.43
C PHE A 31 14.49 11.30 4.79
N ASP A 32 14.50 12.64 4.87
CA ASP A 32 14.24 13.40 6.10
C ASP A 32 15.11 12.97 7.30
N GLY A 33 16.41 12.68 7.04
CA GLY A 33 17.35 12.22 8.06
C GLY A 33 17.08 10.81 8.59
N ARG A 34 16.13 10.07 7.98
CA ARG A 34 15.85 8.66 8.27
C ARG A 34 16.37 7.78 7.13
N MET A 35 17.14 6.76 7.51
CA MET A 35 17.52 5.70 6.60
C MET A 35 16.40 4.66 6.49
N TRP A 36 15.96 4.41 5.27
CA TRP A 36 14.99 3.41 4.87
C TRP A 36 15.75 2.21 4.33
N THR A 37 15.79 1.13 5.11
CA THR A 37 16.35 -0.16 4.72
C THR A 37 15.27 -1.20 4.45
N GLU A 38 14.02 -0.87 4.78
CA GLU A 38 12.87 -1.76 4.65
C GLU A 38 11.58 -0.95 4.54
N VAL A 39 10.58 -1.53 3.88
CA VAL A 39 9.22 -1.00 3.77
C VAL A 39 8.25 -2.01 4.34
N LYS A 40 7.35 -1.52 5.19
CA LYS A 40 6.25 -2.34 5.69
C LYS A 40 5.04 -2.23 4.78
N VAL A 41 4.55 -3.37 4.35
CA VAL A 41 3.33 -3.53 3.57
C VAL A 41 2.25 -4.13 4.46
N ARG A 42 1.04 -3.56 4.46
CA ARG A 42 -0.08 -4.04 5.28
C ARG A 42 -1.39 -4.23 4.52
N ARG A 43 -2.26 -5.08 5.08
CA ARG A 43 -3.67 -5.21 4.70
C ARG A 43 -4.41 -3.92 5.01
N VAL A 44 -4.99 -3.36 3.96
CA VAL A 44 -5.90 -2.22 4.05
C VAL A 44 -7.33 -2.69 4.32
N THR A 45 -8.07 -1.88 5.06
CA THR A 45 -9.51 -2.03 5.28
C THR A 45 -10.28 -1.58 4.03
N GLY A 46 -11.56 -1.98 3.93
CA GLY A 46 -12.41 -1.53 2.83
C GLY A 46 -12.56 0.00 2.79
N LYS A 47 -12.62 0.65 3.96
CA LYS A 47 -12.71 2.11 4.07
C LYS A 47 -11.45 2.80 3.52
N GLU A 48 -10.25 2.30 3.86
CA GLU A 48 -9.00 2.89 3.35
C GLU A 48 -8.89 2.77 1.82
N VAL A 49 -9.40 1.69 1.23
CA VAL A 49 -9.48 1.56 -0.23
C VAL A 49 -10.46 2.57 -0.83
N GLU A 50 -11.62 2.76 -0.20
CA GLU A 50 -12.63 3.74 -0.63
C GLU A 50 -12.06 5.16 -0.58
N ASP A 51 -11.46 5.55 0.54
CA ASP A 51 -10.85 6.87 0.74
C ASP A 51 -9.72 7.11 -0.29
N TYR A 52 -8.91 6.08 -0.60
CA TYR A 52 -7.87 6.15 -1.63
C TYR A 52 -8.44 6.34 -3.05
N MET A 53 -9.48 5.58 -3.40
CA MET A 53 -10.15 5.70 -4.71
C MET A 53 -10.86 7.05 -4.86
N GLU A 54 -11.44 7.58 -3.79
CA GLU A 54 -12.08 8.90 -3.79
C GLU A 54 -11.05 10.02 -4.01
N ALA A 55 -9.90 9.95 -3.35
CA ALA A 55 -8.80 10.90 -3.56
C ALA A 55 -8.25 10.85 -4.99
N LEU A 56 -8.07 9.65 -5.57
CA LEU A 56 -7.74 9.51 -7.00
C LEU A 56 -8.80 10.15 -7.91
N GLY A 57 -10.08 9.97 -7.59
CA GLY A 57 -11.20 10.59 -8.33
C GLY A 57 -11.21 12.12 -8.26
N ARG A 58 -10.61 12.71 -7.22
CA ARG A 58 -10.40 14.16 -7.08
C ARG A 58 -9.19 14.68 -7.87
N GLY A 59 -8.41 13.80 -8.51
CA GLY A 59 -7.17 14.15 -9.22
C GLY A 59 -5.96 14.27 -8.30
N GLU A 60 -6.09 13.85 -7.04
CA GLU A 60 -4.95 13.75 -6.12
C GLU A 60 -4.09 12.54 -6.49
N ARG A 61 -2.83 12.53 -6.01
CA ARG A 61 -1.92 11.38 -6.15
C ARG A 61 -1.56 10.79 -4.79
N PRO A 62 -2.55 10.27 -4.04
CA PRO A 62 -2.29 9.70 -2.73
C PRO A 62 -1.33 8.50 -2.84
N MET A 63 -0.58 8.25 -1.77
CA MET A 63 0.17 7.00 -1.65
C MET A 63 -0.81 5.86 -1.34
N PRO A 64 -0.69 4.68 -1.98
CA PRO A 64 -1.52 3.54 -1.63
C PRO A 64 -1.40 3.24 -0.12
N PRO A 65 -2.51 3.12 0.62
CA PRO A 65 -2.49 3.00 2.09
C PRO A 65 -1.89 1.67 2.60
N MET A 66 -1.51 0.80 1.67
CA MET A 66 -0.86 -0.49 1.90
C MET A 66 0.62 -0.30 2.26
N PHE A 67 1.24 0.80 1.81
CA PHE A 67 2.65 1.09 2.02
C PHE A 67 2.85 2.02 3.22
N GLU A 68 3.68 1.62 4.17
CA GLU A 68 4.09 2.46 5.29
C GLU A 68 5.36 3.26 4.96
N CYS A 69 5.34 4.03 3.86
CA CYS A 69 6.40 4.98 3.51
C CYS A 69 5.83 6.25 2.85
N PRO A 70 6.56 7.39 2.93
CA PRO A 70 6.25 8.57 2.14
C PRO A 70 6.32 8.31 0.64
N ARG A 71 5.58 9.08 -0.15
CA ARG A 71 5.60 8.97 -1.61
C ARG A 71 7.00 9.23 -2.17
N GLU A 72 7.73 10.18 -1.62
CA GLU A 72 9.10 10.53 -2.02
C GLU A 72 10.06 9.36 -1.87
N VAL A 73 9.89 8.55 -0.82
CA VAL A 73 10.70 7.36 -0.59
C VAL A 73 10.38 6.29 -1.63
N TYR A 74 9.09 6.05 -1.91
CA TYR A 74 8.70 5.11 -2.97
C TYR A 74 9.11 5.57 -4.37
N ASP A 75 9.00 6.87 -4.65
CA ASP A 75 9.37 7.47 -5.93
C ASP A 75 10.89 7.49 -6.15
N ALA A 76 11.68 7.35 -5.08
CA ALA A 76 13.14 7.21 -5.12
C ALA A 76 13.63 5.75 -5.16
N MET A 77 12.78 4.77 -4.83
CA MET A 77 13.13 3.34 -4.97
C MET A 77 13.43 3.01 -6.42
N ASP A 78 14.38 2.10 -6.60
CA ASP A 78 14.63 1.51 -7.91
C ASP A 78 13.49 0.58 -8.31
N ASP A 79 13.56 0.08 -9.53
CA ASP A 79 12.48 -0.73 -10.09
C ASP A 79 12.41 -2.13 -9.46
N ASP A 80 13.55 -2.69 -9.03
CA ASP A 80 13.64 -4.01 -8.41
C ASP A 80 13.03 -4.01 -6.99
N ASP A 81 13.32 -2.98 -6.18
CA ASP A 81 12.69 -2.81 -4.86
C ASP A 81 11.19 -2.57 -4.99
N ARG A 82 10.75 -1.80 -5.99
CA ARG A 82 9.31 -1.62 -6.27
C ARG A 82 8.65 -2.93 -6.68
N PHE A 83 9.30 -3.72 -7.52
CA PHE A 83 8.81 -5.03 -7.93
C PHE A 83 8.65 -5.97 -6.72
N ALA A 84 9.66 -6.04 -5.85
CA ALA A 84 9.61 -6.85 -4.63
C ALA A 84 8.47 -6.42 -3.68
N ILE A 85 8.23 -5.11 -3.58
CA ILE A 85 7.12 -4.54 -2.83
C ILE A 85 5.78 -4.94 -3.45
N ASP A 86 5.62 -4.81 -4.76
CA ASP A 86 4.36 -5.15 -5.45
C ASP A 86 4.02 -6.65 -5.31
N GLU A 87 5.00 -7.54 -5.42
CA GLU A 87 4.83 -8.97 -5.14
C GLU A 87 4.38 -9.23 -3.69
N ALA A 88 4.95 -8.48 -2.73
CA ALA A 88 4.58 -8.58 -1.32
C ALA A 88 3.15 -8.11 -1.04
N VAL A 89 2.58 -7.22 -1.87
CA VAL A 89 1.20 -6.72 -1.73
C VAL A 89 0.16 -7.73 -2.23
N VAL A 90 0.47 -8.53 -3.25
CA VAL A 90 -0.46 -9.52 -3.85
C VAL A 90 -1.22 -10.37 -2.80
N PRO A 91 -0.58 -10.99 -1.78
CA PRO A 91 -1.32 -11.74 -0.76
C PRO A 91 -2.28 -10.88 0.08
N PHE A 92 -2.06 -9.58 0.16
CA PHE A 92 -2.82 -8.61 0.95
C PHE A 92 -3.90 -7.84 0.15
N LEU A 93 -3.96 -8.01 -1.17
CA LEU A 93 -5.03 -7.42 -1.97
C LEU A 93 -6.41 -8.01 -1.62
N PRO A 94 -7.45 -7.18 -1.44
CA PRO A 94 -8.84 -7.63 -1.41
C PRO A 94 -9.22 -8.35 -2.72
N ARG A 95 -10.13 -9.34 -2.65
CA ARG A 95 -10.56 -10.14 -3.81
C ARG A 95 -11.04 -9.29 -4.99
N ARG A 96 -11.72 -8.17 -4.72
CA ARG A 96 -12.19 -7.23 -5.75
C ARG A 96 -11.04 -6.57 -6.52
N LEU A 97 -9.95 -6.23 -5.82
CA LEU A 97 -8.76 -5.64 -6.46
C LEU A 97 -7.94 -6.71 -7.19
N LYS A 98 -7.86 -7.93 -6.66
CA LYS A 98 -7.25 -9.07 -7.37
C LYS A 98 -7.93 -9.33 -8.71
N ALA A 99 -9.27 -9.44 -8.69
CA ALA A 99 -10.05 -9.66 -9.91
C ALA A 99 -9.89 -8.50 -10.93
N ALA A 100 -9.76 -7.26 -10.46
CA ALA A 100 -9.51 -6.11 -11.34
C ALA A 100 -8.10 -6.13 -11.95
N ALA A 101 -7.07 -6.50 -11.17
CA ALA A 101 -5.70 -6.66 -11.67
C ALA A 101 -5.55 -7.84 -12.65
N GLU A 102 -6.30 -8.93 -12.44
CA GLU A 102 -6.36 -10.06 -13.38
C GLU A 102 -7.06 -9.69 -14.70
N GLN A 103 -8.03 -8.76 -14.67
CA GLN A 103 -8.73 -8.27 -15.86
C GLN A 103 -7.98 -7.15 -16.58
N ASN A 104 -7.13 -6.42 -15.87
CA ASN A 104 -6.35 -5.30 -16.41
C ASN A 104 -4.97 -5.32 -15.74
N PRO A 105 -4.02 -6.15 -16.22
CA PRO A 105 -2.70 -6.24 -15.63
C PRO A 105 -2.07 -4.83 -15.65
N PRO A 106 -1.47 -4.36 -14.55
CA PRO A 106 -0.72 -3.12 -14.59
C PRO A 106 0.33 -3.25 -15.69
N ALA A 107 0.33 -2.31 -16.63
CA ALA A 107 1.32 -2.22 -17.67
C ALA A 107 2.65 -1.74 -17.05
N ALA A 108 3.30 -2.64 -16.31
CA ALA A 108 4.66 -2.50 -15.84
C ALA A 108 5.41 -3.77 -16.27
N GLY A 109 6.25 -3.61 -17.30
CA GLY A 109 7.44 -4.43 -17.56
C GLY A 109 7.24 -5.89 -18.01
N LEU A 110 7.36 -6.09 -19.32
CA LEU A 110 7.86 -7.28 -20.03
C LEU A 110 7.82 -8.65 -19.31
N THR A 111 6.94 -9.55 -19.77
CA THR A 111 7.35 -10.95 -19.92
C THR A 111 7.71 -11.20 -21.39
N SER A 112 8.98 -11.48 -21.61
CA SER A 112 9.53 -11.97 -22.87
C SER A 112 8.73 -13.19 -23.34
N GLY A 113 8.34 -13.20 -24.62
CA GLY A 113 7.60 -14.30 -25.22
C GLY A 113 7.79 -14.36 -26.74
N SER A 114 8.97 -14.80 -27.17
CA SER A 114 9.20 -15.55 -28.42
C SER A 114 10.47 -16.35 -28.29
#